data_AF-A0A4P9X1P1-F1
#
_entry.id   AF-A0A4P9X1P1-F1
#
_cell.length_a   1.000
_cell.length_b   1.000
_cell.length_c   1.000
_cell.angle_alpha   90.00
_cell.angle_beta   90.00
_cell.angle_gamma   90.00
#
_symmetry.space_group_name_H-M   'P 1'
#
loop_
_entity.id
_entity.type
_entity.pdbx_description
1 polymer ?
#
loop_
_entity_poly.entity_id
_entity_poly.type
_entity_poly.pdbx_seq_one_letter_code
_entity_poly.pdbx_strand_id
1 'polypeptide(L)'
;MRNQCALSRAAEADGVTIGPSKYGIMPSSRVLLHNWSEERELRKLPLGTELSSNSPLLLRNWQNLAVVSAQIPDTYPYNVKRDDTIHTFVAEDGLAMASNRLVFSPSKPSDAGPLRYGVTYHIQLDALMEVPLYLTVQPRLCWQTLRRSPGSAVIATVDSTEDSLWRIVSTNASQRFEMDGEPVPSDSCVLLLHVHTGRFLTASRAFPVRTLMGLGFELGVERNQERTSKEMGEAMTWQFVQAV
;
A
#
# COMPACT_ATOMS: atom_id res chain seq x y z
N MET A 1 -43.98 30.50 -13.78
CA MET A 1 -43.78 29.69 -12.56
C MET A 1 -42.67 30.34 -11.74
N ARG A 2 -43.05 31.15 -10.75
CA ARG A 2 -42.17 31.87 -9.82
C ARG A 2 -42.53 31.37 -8.43
N ASN A 3 -41.60 30.76 -7.70
CA ASN A 3 -41.83 30.45 -6.29
C ASN A 3 -41.00 31.40 -5.43
N GLN A 4 -41.76 32.19 -4.67
CA GLN A 4 -41.33 33.23 -3.76
C GLN A 4 -40.87 32.64 -2.42
N CYS A 5 -39.92 33.34 -1.81
CA CYS A 5 -39.59 33.28 -0.39
C CYS A 5 -40.82 33.54 0.49
N ALA A 6 -40.95 32.79 1.58
CA ALA A 6 -41.70 33.20 2.76
C ALA A 6 -40.86 32.91 4.01
N LEU A 7 -40.39 34.00 4.61
CA LEU A 7 -39.90 34.07 5.98
C LEU A 7 -41.08 33.96 6.96
N SER A 8 -40.93 33.21 8.04
CA SER A 8 -41.55 33.59 9.31
C SER A 8 -40.62 33.19 10.48
N ARG A 9 -40.39 34.18 11.34
CA ARG A 9 -39.68 34.10 12.61
C ARG A 9 -40.63 33.54 13.67
N ALA A 10 -40.09 32.76 14.60
CA ALA A 10 -40.50 32.79 16.01
C ALA A 10 -39.27 32.47 16.87
N ALA A 11 -39.07 33.31 17.89
CA ALA A 11 -38.02 33.25 18.88
C ALA A 11 -38.63 32.81 20.21
N GLU A 12 -37.92 31.98 20.96
CA GLU A 12 -37.99 31.74 22.42
C GLU A 12 -36.87 30.72 22.70
N ALA A 13 -35.68 31.09 23.20
CA ALA A 13 -35.36 31.48 24.57
C ALA A 13 -35.74 30.41 25.60
N ASP A 14 -34.86 29.42 25.77
CA ASP A 14 -34.74 28.71 27.04
C ASP A 14 -33.24 28.52 27.37
N GLY A 15 -32.85 29.13 28.49
CA GLY A 15 -31.49 29.08 29.02
C GLY A 15 -31.22 27.74 29.69
N VAL A 16 -30.29 26.97 29.12
CA VAL A 16 -29.68 25.83 29.79
C VAL A 16 -28.32 26.25 30.33
N THR A 17 -28.26 26.46 31.64
CA THR A 17 -27.05 26.69 32.41
C THR A 17 -26.25 25.39 32.47
N ILE A 18 -25.21 25.25 31.65
CA ILE A 18 -24.29 24.11 31.70
C ILE A 18 -23.33 24.33 32.87
N GLY A 19 -23.53 23.59 33.97
CA GLY A 19 -22.58 23.51 35.07
C GLY A 19 -21.27 22.82 34.66
N PRO A 20 -20.13 23.12 35.32
CA PRO A 20 -18.84 22.55 34.95
C PRO A 20 -18.83 21.03 35.14
N SER A 21 -18.63 20.30 34.04
CA SER A 21 -18.42 18.87 34.01
C SER A 21 -17.20 18.49 34.87
N LYS A 22 -17.46 17.64 35.87
CA LYS A 22 -16.49 17.10 36.84
C LYS A 22 -15.63 15.94 36.31
N TYR A 23 -15.48 15.83 34.99
CA TYR A 23 -14.58 14.85 34.38
C TYR A 23 -13.33 15.58 33.89
N GLY A 24 -12.30 15.53 34.74
CA GLY A 24 -10.96 15.97 34.36
C GLY A 24 -10.55 15.27 33.08
N ILE A 25 -10.36 16.05 32.03
CA ILE A 25 -9.60 15.63 30.85
C ILE A 25 -8.17 15.45 31.38
N MET A 26 -7.83 14.22 31.73
CA MET A 26 -6.44 13.82 31.89
C MET A 26 -5.75 14.20 30.57
N PRO A 27 -4.74 15.09 30.57
CA PRO A 27 -3.90 15.22 29.40
C PRO A 27 -3.34 13.83 29.13
N SER A 28 -3.73 13.25 28.00
CA SER A 28 -3.22 11.98 27.49
C SER A 28 -1.73 11.99 27.75
N SER A 29 -1.32 11.14 28.69
CA SER A 29 0.07 10.90 29.03
C SER A 29 0.78 10.71 27.71
N ARG A 30 1.66 11.66 27.38
CA ARG A 30 2.70 11.47 26.37
C ARG A 30 3.36 10.16 26.75
N VAL A 31 2.91 9.07 26.13
CA VAL A 31 3.66 7.83 26.08
C VAL A 31 4.98 8.29 25.55
N LEU A 32 5.99 8.19 26.41
CA LEU A 32 7.37 8.40 26.05
C LEU A 32 7.57 7.53 24.82
N LEU A 33 7.58 8.20 23.65
CA LEU A 33 8.15 7.69 22.43
C LEU A 33 9.58 7.36 22.84
N HIS A 34 9.79 6.13 23.28
CA HIS A 34 11.12 5.58 23.34
C HIS A 34 11.62 5.74 21.91
N ASN A 35 12.61 6.62 21.75
CA ASN A 35 13.46 6.71 20.57
C ASN A 35 13.92 5.29 20.24
N TRP A 36 13.21 4.61 19.34
CA TRP A 36 13.68 3.41 18.65
C TRP A 36 14.26 3.88 17.32
N SER A 37 15.34 4.66 17.44
CA SER A 37 16.27 5.00 16.36
C SER A 37 17.26 3.86 16.12
N GLU A 38 16.90 2.62 16.45
CA GLU A 38 17.60 1.46 15.92
C GLU A 38 17.03 1.20 14.53
N GLU A 39 17.63 1.86 13.55
CA GLU A 39 17.91 1.26 12.25
C GLU A 39 18.46 -0.16 12.47
N ARG A 40 17.58 -1.13 12.76
CA ARG A 40 17.91 -2.53 12.50
C ARG A 40 18.01 -2.62 11.00
N GLU A 41 19.25 -2.52 10.58
CA GLU A 41 19.76 -2.35 9.23
C GLU A 41 18.89 -3.06 8.19
N LEU A 42 17.92 -2.31 7.65
CA LEU A 42 17.58 -2.47 6.24
C LEU A 42 18.91 -2.29 5.51
N ARG A 43 19.63 -3.39 5.24
CA ARG A 43 20.91 -3.33 4.56
C ARG A 43 20.65 -2.63 3.24
N LYS A 44 21.14 -1.40 3.13
CA LYS A 44 21.22 -0.72 1.85
C LYS A 44 22.12 -1.60 1.00
N LEU A 45 21.51 -2.22 0.00
CA LEU A 45 22.24 -2.99 -0.99
C LEU A 45 23.35 -2.10 -1.57
N PRO A 46 24.51 -2.66 -1.94
CA PRO A 46 25.49 -1.93 -2.73
C PRO A 46 24.79 -1.31 -3.95
N LEU A 47 25.14 -0.05 -4.25
CA LEU A 47 24.56 0.68 -5.38
C LEU A 47 24.73 -0.14 -6.66
N GLY A 48 23.64 -0.26 -7.44
CA GLY A 48 23.65 -1.02 -8.69
C GLY A 48 23.62 -2.55 -8.53
N THR A 49 23.29 -3.09 -7.35
CA THR A 49 23.09 -4.54 -7.22
C THR A 49 21.83 -4.96 -7.97
N GLU A 50 21.93 -6.00 -8.79
CA GLU A 50 20.77 -6.59 -9.46
C GLU A 50 19.88 -7.32 -8.45
N LEU A 51 18.60 -6.98 -8.44
CA LEU A 51 17.59 -7.64 -7.60
C LEU A 51 17.15 -8.95 -8.26
N SER A 52 17.04 -10.04 -7.50
CA SER A 52 16.54 -11.31 -8.02
C SER A 52 15.02 -11.42 -7.87
N SER A 53 14.33 -11.88 -8.92
CA SER A 53 12.87 -12.01 -8.95
C SER A 53 12.32 -12.97 -7.87
N ASN A 54 13.10 -13.98 -7.49
CA ASN A 54 12.70 -14.95 -6.46
C ASN A 54 13.30 -14.67 -5.08
N SER A 55 14.00 -13.56 -4.91
CA SER A 55 14.51 -13.16 -3.60
C SER A 55 13.45 -12.39 -2.81
N PRO A 56 13.39 -12.57 -1.48
CA PRO A 56 12.47 -11.83 -0.65
C PRO A 56 12.92 -10.37 -0.52
N LEU A 57 12.02 -9.47 -0.91
CA LEU A 57 12.21 -8.03 -0.93
C LEU A 57 11.12 -7.37 -0.08
N LEU A 58 11.44 -6.24 0.52
CA LEU A 58 10.47 -5.32 1.08
C LEU A 58 10.18 -4.26 0.02
N LEU A 59 8.92 -3.87 -0.08
CA LEU A 59 8.49 -2.80 -0.98
C LEU A 59 8.13 -1.57 -0.13
N ARG A 60 9.03 -0.59 -0.16
CA ARG A 60 8.91 0.64 0.64
C ARG A 60 8.33 1.76 -0.21
N ASN A 61 7.32 2.44 0.30
CA ASN A 61 6.76 3.61 -0.37
C ASN A 61 7.63 4.84 -0.10
N TRP A 62 7.82 5.68 -1.12
CA TRP A 62 8.69 6.84 -1.03
C TRP A 62 8.10 7.97 -0.17
N GLN A 63 6.80 8.23 -0.26
CA GLN A 63 6.15 9.33 0.46
C GLN A 63 6.14 9.11 1.97
N ASN A 64 5.72 7.92 2.39
CA ASN A 64 5.48 7.62 3.80
C ASN A 64 6.59 6.80 4.45
N LEU A 65 7.57 6.33 3.68
CA LEU A 65 8.69 5.49 4.13
C LEU A 65 8.28 4.15 4.74
N ALA A 66 7.00 3.79 4.62
CA ALA A 66 6.39 2.62 5.19
C ALA A 66 6.44 1.46 4.18
N VAL A 67 6.29 0.22 4.66
CA VAL A 67 6.43 -1.01 3.84
C VAL A 67 5.09 -1.68 3.61
N VAL A 68 4.92 -2.27 2.42
CA VAL A 68 3.73 -3.09 2.14
C VAL A 68 3.66 -4.25 3.12
N SER A 69 2.46 -4.46 3.66
CA SER A 69 2.16 -5.46 4.67
C SER A 69 0.78 -6.06 4.43
N ALA A 70 0.55 -7.25 5.00
CA ALA A 70 -0.72 -7.94 4.96
C ALA A 70 -1.12 -8.41 6.36
N GLN A 71 -2.41 -8.28 6.69
CA GLN A 71 -2.94 -8.79 7.95
C GLN A 71 -3.30 -10.26 7.82
N ILE A 72 -2.28 -11.10 7.92
CA ILE A 72 -2.43 -12.56 7.84
C ILE A 72 -3.00 -13.06 9.18
N PRO A 73 -4.11 -13.82 9.18
CA PRO A 73 -4.67 -14.37 10.41
C PRO A 73 -3.78 -15.47 10.99
N ASP A 74 -3.72 -15.59 12.32
CA ASP A 74 -2.92 -16.62 13.03
C ASP A 74 -3.33 -18.07 12.66
N THR A 75 -4.52 -18.25 12.09
CA THR A 75 -5.05 -19.55 11.67
C THR A 75 -4.58 -19.98 10.29
N TYR A 76 -3.74 -19.20 9.62
CA TYR A 76 -3.15 -19.54 8.34
C TYR A 76 -2.12 -20.69 8.46
N PRO A 77 -2.05 -21.64 7.51
CA PRO A 77 -2.88 -21.79 6.29
C PRO A 77 -4.20 -22.52 6.53
N TYR A 78 -4.38 -23.16 7.69
CA TYR A 78 -5.38 -24.20 7.91
C TYR A 78 -6.85 -23.77 7.74
N ASN A 79 -7.14 -22.46 7.85
CA ASN A 79 -8.50 -21.93 7.72
C ASN A 79 -8.67 -20.91 6.59
N VAL A 80 -7.69 -20.77 5.70
CA VAL A 80 -7.83 -19.86 4.55
C VAL A 80 -8.46 -20.59 3.38
N LYS A 81 -9.67 -20.17 3.02
CA LYS A 81 -10.36 -20.61 1.82
C LYS A 81 -9.81 -19.87 0.61
N ARG A 82 -9.98 -20.47 -0.57
CA ARG A 82 -9.59 -19.88 -1.85
C ARG A 82 -10.20 -18.49 -2.08
N ASP A 83 -11.44 -18.31 -1.64
CA ASP A 83 -12.20 -17.06 -1.77
C ASP A 83 -11.89 -16.02 -0.66
N ASP A 84 -11.03 -16.37 0.30
CA ASP A 84 -10.67 -15.44 1.36
C ASP A 84 -9.79 -14.33 0.81
N THR A 85 -10.11 -13.11 1.23
CA THR A 85 -9.38 -11.90 0.86
C THR A 85 -8.66 -11.38 2.09
N ILE A 86 -7.35 -11.22 1.97
CA ILE A 86 -6.51 -10.72 3.06
C ILE A 86 -6.29 -9.22 2.82
N HIS A 87 -6.55 -8.43 3.85
CA HIS A 87 -6.37 -6.99 3.77
C HIS A 87 -4.88 -6.63 3.72
N THR A 88 -4.50 -5.82 2.73
CA THR A 88 -3.14 -5.28 2.59
C THR A 88 -3.12 -3.78 2.84
N PHE A 89 -2.00 -3.31 3.37
CA PHE A 89 -1.81 -1.93 3.81
C PHE A 89 -0.33 -1.60 3.78
N VAL A 90 0.03 -0.35 4.06
CA VAL A 90 1.42 0.05 4.27
C VAL A 90 1.64 0.36 5.75
N ALA A 91 2.58 -0.34 6.39
CA ALA A 91 2.85 -0.25 7.83
C ALA A 91 4.01 0.72 8.12
N GLU A 92 3.77 1.74 8.96
CA GLU A 92 4.81 2.73 9.33
C GLU A 92 5.95 2.09 10.14
N ASP A 93 5.59 1.18 11.05
CA ASP A 93 6.52 0.45 11.89
C ASP A 93 7.05 -0.76 11.12
N GLY A 94 7.98 -0.50 10.21
CA GLY A 94 8.58 -1.45 9.26
C GLY A 94 9.47 -2.53 9.87
N LEU A 95 9.05 -3.17 10.96
CA LEU A 95 9.66 -4.43 11.37
C LEU A 95 9.52 -5.42 10.20
N ALA A 96 10.64 -6.01 9.78
CA ALA A 96 10.65 -7.06 8.77
C ALA A 96 9.96 -8.31 9.35
N MET A 97 8.64 -8.32 9.29
CA MET A 97 7.81 -9.48 9.61
C MET A 97 7.58 -10.28 8.32
N ALA A 98 7.29 -11.58 8.46
CA ALA A 98 6.93 -12.44 7.33
C ALA A 98 5.80 -11.85 6.47
N SER A 99 4.89 -11.08 7.09
CA SER A 99 3.80 -10.35 6.43
C SER A 99 4.25 -9.21 5.49
N ASN A 100 5.52 -8.84 5.50
CA ASN A 100 6.06 -7.67 4.80
C ASN A 100 7.08 -8.04 3.70
N ARG A 101 7.49 -9.31 3.67
CA ARG A 101 8.41 -9.82 2.64
C ARG A 101 7.60 -10.17 1.40
N LEU A 102 8.14 -9.83 0.24
CA LEU A 102 7.50 -9.99 -1.05
C LEU A 102 8.46 -10.69 -2.02
N VAL A 103 7.92 -11.62 -2.79
CA VAL A 103 8.64 -12.32 -3.87
C VAL A 103 7.97 -12.00 -5.19
N PHE A 104 8.77 -11.74 -6.21
CA PHE A 104 8.32 -11.30 -7.53
C PHE A 104 8.47 -12.42 -8.54
N SER A 105 7.52 -13.35 -8.57
CA SER A 105 7.56 -14.44 -9.55
C SER A 105 7.19 -13.93 -10.95
N PRO A 106 8.03 -14.13 -11.99
CA PRO A 106 7.70 -13.70 -13.35
C PRO A 106 6.50 -14.47 -13.89
N SER A 107 5.65 -13.83 -14.69
CA SER A 107 4.48 -14.48 -15.29
C SER A 107 4.85 -15.49 -16.37
N LYS A 108 6.01 -15.31 -17.02
CA LYS A 108 6.57 -16.24 -18.01
C LYS A 108 7.88 -16.82 -17.49
N PRO A 109 8.10 -18.14 -17.66
CA PRO A 109 9.33 -18.79 -17.21
C PRO A 109 10.58 -18.31 -17.98
N SER A 110 10.41 -17.76 -19.19
CA SER A 110 11.49 -17.15 -19.97
C SER A 110 12.10 -15.92 -19.30
N ASP A 111 11.35 -15.28 -18.41
CA ASP A 111 11.71 -14.01 -17.79
C ASP A 111 12.30 -14.23 -16.38
N ALA A 112 12.71 -15.46 -16.08
CA ALA A 112 13.43 -15.80 -14.86
C ALA A 112 14.80 -15.11 -14.81
N GLY A 113 15.23 -14.70 -13.61
CA GLY A 113 16.52 -14.03 -13.39
C GLY A 113 16.37 -12.74 -12.58
N PRO A 114 17.08 -11.66 -12.94
CA PRO A 114 16.93 -10.40 -12.23
C PRO A 114 15.56 -9.76 -12.50
N LEU A 115 15.11 -8.91 -11.58
CA LEU A 115 14.00 -8.01 -11.81
C LEU A 115 14.34 -7.09 -12.98
N ARG A 116 13.41 -6.97 -13.92
CA ARG A 116 13.56 -6.15 -15.12
C ARG A 116 12.37 -5.22 -15.27
N TYR A 117 12.65 -4.03 -15.78
CA TYR A 117 11.59 -3.12 -16.22
C TYR A 117 10.82 -3.74 -17.38
N GLY A 118 9.52 -3.44 -17.49
CA GLY A 118 8.68 -3.93 -18.58
C GLY A 118 8.13 -5.34 -18.41
N VAL A 119 8.86 -6.19 -17.68
CA VAL A 119 8.47 -7.56 -17.38
C VAL A 119 7.29 -7.60 -16.41
N THR A 120 6.44 -8.60 -16.60
CA THR A 120 5.23 -8.79 -15.79
C THR A 120 5.49 -9.85 -14.72
N TYR A 121 5.10 -9.53 -13.49
CA TYR A 121 5.32 -10.33 -12.30
C TYR A 121 4.00 -10.51 -11.54
N HIS A 122 3.88 -11.65 -10.88
CA HIS A 122 3.03 -11.80 -9.72
C HIS A 122 3.81 -11.39 -8.48
N ILE A 123 3.20 -10.58 -7.61
CA ILE A 123 3.81 -10.18 -6.34
C ILE A 123 3.21 -11.06 -5.25
N GLN A 124 4.04 -11.91 -4.66
CA GLN A 124 3.66 -12.87 -3.64
C GLN A 124 4.10 -12.38 -2.27
N LEU A 125 3.30 -12.59 -1.23
CA LEU A 125 3.77 -12.45 0.16
C LEU A 125 4.68 -13.64 0.50
N ASP A 126 5.96 -13.34 0.75
CA ASP A 126 6.96 -14.26 1.30
C ASP A 126 6.74 -14.42 2.80
N ALA A 127 5.59 -14.96 3.14
CA ALA A 127 5.46 -15.64 4.39
C ALA A 127 5.91 -17.08 4.15
N LEU A 128 6.46 -17.73 5.18
CA LEU A 128 6.88 -19.13 5.25
C LEU A 128 5.69 -20.10 5.04
N MET A 129 4.90 -19.86 4.00
CA MET A 129 3.57 -20.38 3.76
C MET A 129 3.65 -21.52 2.76
N GLU A 130 2.88 -22.55 3.02
CA GLU A 130 2.66 -23.63 2.06
C GLU A 130 1.88 -23.16 0.82
N VAL A 131 1.09 -22.08 0.97
CA VAL A 131 0.23 -21.54 -0.08
C VAL A 131 0.63 -20.09 -0.39
N PRO A 132 0.90 -19.73 -1.64
CA PRO A 132 1.26 -18.35 -1.99
C PRO A 132 0.04 -17.43 -1.91
N LEU A 133 0.27 -16.19 -1.48
CA LEU A 133 -0.72 -15.12 -1.48
C LEU A 133 -0.27 -14.01 -2.43
N TYR A 134 -1.10 -13.70 -3.42
CA TYR A 134 -0.81 -12.75 -4.48
C TYR A 134 -1.45 -11.39 -4.20
N LEU A 135 -0.70 -10.30 -4.42
CA LEU A 135 -1.28 -8.95 -4.43
C LEU A 135 -2.20 -8.81 -5.64
N THR A 136 -3.47 -8.55 -5.37
CA THR A 136 -4.55 -8.53 -6.36
C THR A 136 -5.32 -7.22 -6.25
N VAL A 137 -5.68 -6.62 -7.37
CA VAL A 137 -6.55 -5.45 -7.39
C VAL A 137 -8.01 -5.90 -7.30
N GLN A 138 -8.70 -5.48 -6.25
CA GLN A 138 -10.14 -5.69 -6.12
C GLN A 138 -10.89 -4.47 -6.69
N PRO A 139 -11.74 -4.65 -7.73
CA PRO A 139 -12.60 -3.58 -8.21
C PRO A 139 -13.47 -3.03 -7.09
N ARG A 140 -13.60 -1.71 -7.01
CA ARG A 140 -14.44 -1.07 -6.00
C ARG A 140 -15.90 -1.42 -6.26
N LEU A 141 -16.49 -2.18 -5.35
CA LEU A 141 -17.92 -2.50 -5.40
C LEU A 141 -18.73 -1.37 -4.73
N CYS A 142 -19.99 -1.20 -5.15
CA CYS A 142 -20.86 -0.10 -4.69
C CYS A 142 -21.07 -0.06 -3.17
N TRP A 143 -20.91 -1.18 -2.47
CA TRP A 143 -21.04 -1.29 -1.01
C TRP A 143 -19.73 -1.07 -0.24
N GLN A 144 -18.59 -0.96 -0.94
CA GLN A 144 -17.28 -0.66 -0.34
C GLN A 144 -17.03 0.86 -0.20
N THR A 145 -18.09 1.65 -0.11
CA THR A 145 -18.05 3.11 0.11
C THR A 145 -17.45 3.51 1.46
N LEU A 146 -17.23 2.54 2.37
CA LEU A 146 -16.56 2.75 3.65
C LEU A 146 -15.05 3.01 3.52
N ARG A 147 -14.41 2.60 2.40
CA ARG A 147 -13.01 2.94 2.14
C ARG A 147 -12.88 4.42 1.83
N ARG A 148 -11.88 5.05 2.46
CA ARG A 148 -11.65 6.49 2.32
C ARG A 148 -10.97 6.81 0.99
N SER A 149 -10.15 5.91 0.48
CA SER A 149 -9.50 6.10 -0.81
C SER A 149 -10.50 6.04 -1.98
N PRO A 150 -10.34 6.90 -3.00
CA PRO A 150 -11.20 6.89 -4.19
C PRO A 150 -10.89 5.71 -5.13
N GLY A 151 -9.71 5.12 -5.02
CA GLY A 151 -9.20 4.05 -5.88
C GLY A 151 -9.75 2.65 -5.59
N SER A 152 -9.34 1.70 -6.43
CA SER A 152 -9.58 0.27 -6.19
C SER A 152 -8.64 -0.22 -5.09
N ALA A 153 -9.12 -1.16 -4.28
CA ALA A 153 -8.33 -1.75 -3.22
C ALA A 153 -7.27 -2.68 -3.79
N VAL A 154 -6.10 -2.73 -3.15
CA VAL A 154 -5.21 -3.89 -3.27
C VAL A 154 -5.48 -4.77 -2.06
N ILE A 155 -5.57 -6.07 -2.31
CA ILE A 155 -5.76 -7.14 -1.32
C ILE A 155 -4.77 -8.26 -1.62
N ALA A 156 -4.71 -9.27 -0.76
CA ALA A 156 -3.98 -10.50 -1.04
C ALA A 156 -4.94 -11.68 -1.18
N THR A 157 -4.76 -12.50 -2.22
CA THR A 157 -5.62 -13.65 -2.55
C THR A 157 -4.78 -14.89 -2.86
N VAL A 158 -5.35 -16.08 -2.68
CA VAL A 158 -4.66 -17.34 -3.00
C VAL A 158 -4.51 -17.53 -4.52
N ASP A 159 -5.41 -16.97 -5.31
CA ASP A 159 -5.41 -17.18 -6.76
C ASP A 159 -4.48 -16.22 -7.51
N SER A 160 -3.71 -16.79 -8.43
CA SER A 160 -2.99 -16.06 -9.47
C SER A 160 -3.91 -15.82 -10.67
N THR A 161 -4.47 -14.62 -10.75
CA THR A 161 -5.36 -14.20 -11.85
C THR A 161 -4.73 -13.06 -12.65
N GLU A 162 -5.40 -12.61 -13.71
CA GLU A 162 -4.96 -11.40 -14.44
C GLU A 162 -4.95 -10.15 -13.57
N ASP A 163 -5.79 -10.11 -12.52
CA ASP A 163 -5.86 -9.02 -11.55
C ASP A 163 -4.73 -9.05 -10.50
N SER A 164 -3.85 -10.05 -10.57
CA SER A 164 -2.65 -10.13 -9.72
C SER A 164 -1.34 -9.95 -10.50
N LEU A 165 -1.44 -9.45 -11.74
CA LEU A 165 -0.30 -9.15 -12.61
C LEU A 165 0.13 -7.68 -12.49
N TRP A 166 1.42 -7.50 -12.23
CA TRP A 166 2.06 -6.20 -12.06
C TRP A 166 3.25 -6.07 -12.99
N ARG A 167 3.49 -4.86 -13.49
CA ARG A 167 4.65 -4.51 -14.30
C ARG A 167 5.48 -3.45 -13.59
N ILE A 168 6.79 -3.67 -13.52
CA ILE A 168 7.73 -2.68 -12.99
C ILE A 168 8.04 -1.69 -14.11
N VAL A 169 7.90 -0.39 -13.84
CA VAL A 169 8.19 0.66 -14.81
C VAL A 169 9.05 1.77 -14.20
N SER A 170 9.81 2.46 -15.05
CA SER A 170 10.59 3.63 -14.63
C SER A 170 9.67 4.78 -14.19
N THR A 171 10.10 5.49 -13.15
CA THR A 171 9.47 6.73 -12.67
C THR A 171 9.54 7.83 -13.72
N ASN A 172 10.62 7.90 -14.50
CA ASN A 172 10.79 8.86 -15.58
C ASN A 172 10.07 8.38 -16.85
N ALA A 173 8.94 9.03 -17.19
CA ALA A 173 8.12 8.67 -18.34
C ALA A 173 8.89 8.69 -19.67
N SER A 174 9.82 9.63 -19.83
CA SER A 174 10.62 9.79 -21.05
C SER A 174 11.70 8.73 -21.22
N GLN A 175 11.97 7.92 -20.19
CA GLN A 175 12.98 6.85 -20.22
C GLN A 175 12.36 5.45 -20.18
N ARG A 176 11.03 5.33 -20.12
CA ARG A 176 10.36 4.03 -19.94
C ARG A 176 10.59 3.07 -21.08
N PHE A 177 10.75 3.59 -22.30
CA PHE A 177 10.98 2.77 -23.48
C PHE A 177 12.43 2.26 -23.52
N GLU A 178 13.38 3.12 -23.19
CA GLU A 178 14.81 2.83 -23.16
C GLU A 178 15.17 1.85 -22.05
N MET A 179 14.43 1.88 -20.93
CA MET A 179 14.65 0.99 -19.79
C MET A 179 13.96 -0.37 -19.98
N ASP A 180 13.12 -0.58 -20.99
CA ASP A 180 12.35 -1.82 -21.16
C ASP A 180 13.27 -3.05 -21.29
N GLY A 181 13.10 -4.05 -20.41
CA GLY A 181 13.95 -5.24 -20.35
C GLY A 181 15.26 -5.07 -19.56
N GLU A 182 15.65 -3.85 -19.19
CA GLU A 182 16.85 -3.60 -18.40
C GLU A 182 16.66 -4.05 -16.94
N PRO A 183 17.72 -4.53 -16.27
CA PRO A 183 17.65 -4.92 -14.87
C PRO A 183 17.33 -3.72 -13.98
N VAL A 184 16.53 -3.95 -12.94
CA VAL A 184 16.14 -2.94 -11.96
C VAL A 184 17.25 -2.81 -10.91
N PRO A 185 17.90 -1.64 -10.79
CA PRO A 185 18.91 -1.41 -9.76
C PRO A 185 18.29 -1.42 -8.36
N SER A 186 19.02 -1.95 -7.38
CA SER A 186 18.60 -2.01 -5.98
C SER A 186 18.21 -0.67 -5.34
N ASP A 187 18.82 0.43 -5.78
CA ASP A 187 18.62 1.78 -5.27
C ASP A 187 17.57 2.57 -6.06
N SER A 188 17.07 2.00 -7.16
CA SER A 188 16.14 2.69 -8.05
C SER A 188 14.75 2.88 -7.45
N CYS A 189 14.15 4.01 -7.81
CA CYS A 189 12.74 4.29 -7.55
C CYS A 189 11.91 3.83 -8.76
N VAL A 190 10.88 3.04 -8.50
CA VAL A 190 10.04 2.43 -9.53
C VAL A 190 8.57 2.79 -9.32
N LEU A 191 7.78 2.60 -10.37
CA LEU A 191 6.33 2.51 -10.24
C LEU A 191 5.90 1.07 -10.54
N LEU A 192 4.80 0.64 -9.90
CA LEU A 192 4.20 -0.66 -10.14
C LEU A 192 2.88 -0.47 -10.86
N LEU A 193 2.82 -0.86 -12.12
CA LEU A 193 1.65 -0.76 -12.98
C LEU A 193 0.85 -2.06 -12.92
N HIS A 194 -0.39 -2.00 -12.44
CA HIS A 194 -1.31 -3.11 -12.55
C HIS A 194 -1.68 -3.33 -14.02
N VAL A 195 -1.45 -4.55 -14.53
CA VAL A 195 -1.53 -4.84 -15.97
C VAL A 195 -2.95 -4.71 -16.49
N HIS A 196 -3.93 -5.28 -15.78
CA HIS A 196 -5.31 -5.31 -16.28
C HIS A 196 -5.97 -3.92 -16.27
N THR A 197 -5.76 -3.11 -15.22
CA THR A 197 -6.42 -1.79 -15.09
C THR A 197 -5.60 -0.62 -15.62
N GLY A 198 -4.30 -0.82 -15.89
CA GLY A 198 -3.39 0.24 -16.30
C GLY A 198 -3.19 1.33 -15.23
N ARG A 199 -3.39 0.99 -13.95
CA ARG A 199 -3.27 1.91 -12.80
C ARG A 199 -2.05 1.58 -11.96
N PHE A 200 -1.52 2.56 -11.25
CA PHE A 200 -0.31 2.42 -10.46
C PHE A 200 -0.63 2.12 -9.01
N LEU A 201 0.17 1.26 -8.39
CA LEU A 201 0.15 1.02 -6.95
C LEU A 201 0.42 2.32 -6.21
N THR A 202 -0.42 2.64 -5.23
CA THR A 202 -0.34 3.88 -4.46
C THR A 202 -0.60 3.62 -2.99
N ALA A 203 0.03 4.43 -2.14
CA ALA A 203 -0.25 4.50 -0.72
C ALA A 203 -0.14 5.96 -0.25
N SER A 204 -1.28 6.58 0.01
CA SER A 204 -1.34 8.00 0.38
C SER A 204 -1.52 8.18 1.89
N ARG A 205 -0.79 9.15 2.44
CA ARG A 205 -0.96 9.59 3.84
C ARG A 205 -2.35 10.14 4.16
N ALA A 206 -3.13 10.52 3.13
CA ALA A 206 -4.49 11.00 3.29
C ALA A 206 -5.47 9.91 3.78
N PHE A 207 -5.10 8.63 3.67
CA PHE A 207 -5.97 7.50 3.98
C PHE A 207 -5.34 6.60 5.06
N PRO A 208 -5.23 7.08 6.31
CA PRO A 208 -4.74 6.26 7.40
C PRO A 208 -5.74 5.15 7.72
N VAL A 209 -5.22 3.96 8.00
CA VAL A 209 -5.97 2.78 8.45
C VAL A 209 -5.39 2.29 9.78
N ARG A 210 -6.25 1.87 10.69
CA ARG A 210 -5.85 1.24 11.95
C ARG A 210 -5.98 -0.26 11.80
N THR A 211 -4.90 -0.98 11.98
CA THR A 211 -4.84 -2.44 11.91
C THR A 211 -4.52 -3.01 13.29
N LEU A 212 -4.53 -4.34 13.42
CA LEU A 212 -4.06 -5.00 14.64
C LEU A 212 -2.55 -4.77 14.88
N MET A 213 -1.80 -4.46 13.82
CA MET A 213 -0.36 -4.20 13.89
C MET A 213 -0.01 -2.73 14.18
N GLY A 214 -0.99 -1.83 14.19
CA GLY A 214 -0.76 -0.41 14.47
C GLY A 214 -1.41 0.52 13.46
N LEU A 215 -0.78 1.68 13.26
CA LEU A 215 -1.20 2.65 12.25
C LEU A 215 -0.53 2.32 10.91
N GLY A 216 -1.28 2.44 9.84
CA GLY A 216 -0.77 2.32 8.48
C GLY A 216 -1.58 3.14 7.49
N PHE A 217 -1.37 2.90 6.21
CA PHE A 217 -2.07 3.58 5.13
C PHE A 217 -2.75 2.58 4.19
N GLU A 218 -3.91 2.98 3.66
CA GLU A 218 -4.62 2.17 2.67
C GLU A 218 -3.73 1.97 1.42
N LEU A 219 -3.57 0.71 1.02
CA LEU A 219 -2.97 0.34 -0.25
C LEU A 219 -4.05 0.28 -1.33
N GLY A 220 -3.77 0.89 -2.48
CA GLY A 220 -4.72 1.00 -3.58
C GLY A 220 -4.05 1.16 -4.94
N VAL A 221 -4.88 1.37 -5.97
CA VAL A 221 -4.40 1.74 -7.30
C VAL A 221 -5.07 3.01 -7.84
N GLU A 222 -4.27 3.85 -8.47
CA GLU A 222 -4.69 5.14 -9.00
C GLU A 222 -4.12 5.40 -10.41
N ARG A 223 -4.79 6.29 -11.16
CA ARG A 223 -4.28 6.70 -12.48
C ARG A 223 -3.13 7.67 -12.27
N ASN A 224 -2.00 7.43 -12.92
CA ASN A 224 -0.96 8.43 -13.03
C ASN A 224 -1.44 9.51 -13.99
N GLN A 225 -1.93 10.62 -13.45
CA GLN A 225 -2.19 11.81 -14.25
C GLN A 225 -0.88 12.59 -14.31
N GLU A 226 -0.39 12.89 -15.51
CA GLU A 226 0.91 13.56 -15.70
C GLU A 226 0.98 14.97 -15.09
N ARG A 227 -0.17 15.55 -14.71
CA ARG A 227 -0.29 16.87 -14.06
C ARG A 227 -0.48 16.81 -12.55
N THR A 228 0.02 15.77 -11.91
CA THR A 228 -0.28 15.53 -10.51
C THR A 228 0.66 16.27 -9.59
N SER A 229 0.14 16.64 -8.41
CA SER A 229 0.94 17.27 -7.36
C SER A 229 2.13 16.37 -7.03
N LYS A 230 3.26 16.99 -6.65
CA LYS A 230 4.47 16.28 -6.21
C LYS A 230 4.14 15.16 -5.22
N GLU A 231 3.20 15.42 -4.30
CA GLU A 231 2.73 14.46 -3.29
C GLU A 231 2.13 13.17 -3.88
N MET A 232 1.40 13.26 -4.99
CA MET A 232 0.80 12.07 -5.61
C MET A 232 1.83 11.24 -6.37
N GLY A 233 2.83 11.90 -6.97
CA GLY A 233 3.99 11.21 -7.55
C GLY A 233 4.76 10.42 -6.50
N GLU A 234 4.97 11.01 -5.32
CA GLU A 234 5.64 10.33 -4.20
C GLU A 234 4.82 9.15 -3.66
N ALA A 235 3.48 9.28 -3.59
CA ALA A 235 2.59 8.21 -3.11
C ALA A 235 2.57 6.97 -4.02
N MET A 236 2.88 7.13 -5.32
CA MET A 236 2.98 6.06 -6.31
C MET A 236 4.39 5.51 -6.49
N THR A 237 5.39 6.13 -5.86
CA THR A 237 6.80 5.78 -6.03
C THR A 237 7.22 4.78 -4.96
N TRP A 238 7.90 3.72 -5.40
CA TRP A 238 8.32 2.62 -4.54
C TRP A 238 9.82 2.37 -4.68
N GLN A 239 10.41 1.83 -3.63
CA GLN A 239 11.79 1.39 -3.58
C GLN A 239 11.84 -0.06 -3.06
N PHE A 240 12.65 -0.88 -3.70
CA PHE A 240 12.96 -2.21 -3.21
C PHE A 240 14.01 -2.15 -2.12
N VAL A 241 13.80 -2.92 -1.05
CA VAL A 241 14.77 -3.07 0.03
C VAL A 241 14.96 -4.55 0.30
N GLN A 242 16.20 -5.01 0.46
CA GLN A 242 16.41 -6.43 0.73
C GLN A 242 15.89 -6.80 2.12
N ALA A 243 15.11 -7.89 2.20
CA ALA A 243 14.72 -8.46 3.49
C ALA A 243 15.89 -9.33 3.99
N VAL A 244 16.64 -8.81 4.98
CA VAL A 244 17.74 -9.54 5.65
C VAL A 244 17.20 -10.49 6.70
#